data_AF-A0A7V4G186-F1
#
_entry.id   AF-A0A7V4G186-F1
#
_cell.length_a   1.000
_cell.length_b   1.000
_cell.length_c   1.000
_cell.angle_alpha   90.00
_cell.angle_beta   90.00
_cell.angle_gamma   90.00
#
_symmetry.space_group_name_H-M   'P 1'
#
loop_
_entity.id
_entity.type
_entity.pdbx_description
1 polymer ?
#
loop_
_entity_poly.entity_id
_entity_poly.type
_entity_poly.pdbx_seq_one_letter_code
_entity_poly.pdbx_strand_id
1 'polypeptide(L)'
;MGIGAPLLAVLAASLVAGPVASSDALIRRLAEAEVDWTVGTVTASGGSAADMRMPGPNAARPGAERRARAAATEKLRAALRLLPVRKGQRLSAQQIDAAVARAVVSR
;
A
#
# COMPACT_ATOMS: atom_id res chain seq x y z
N MET A 1 1.46 -36.40 63.68
CA MET A 1 0.14 -36.47 63.00
C MET A 1 -0.25 -35.05 62.55
N GLY A 2 -0.74 -34.91 61.30
CA GLY A 2 -1.20 -33.67 60.62
C GLY A 2 -0.06 -32.85 60.00
N ILE A 3 0.30 -32.90 58.70
CA ILE A 3 -0.35 -32.73 57.38
C ILE A 3 -0.91 -31.32 57.09
N GLY A 4 -0.25 -30.64 56.14
CA GLY A 4 -0.83 -29.73 55.13
C GLY A 4 -0.95 -28.26 55.53
N ALA A 5 -0.77 -27.27 54.66
CA ALA A 5 -0.32 -27.18 53.28
C ALA A 5 -0.04 -25.66 53.04
N PRO A 6 0.86 -25.29 52.11
CA PRO A 6 1.24 -23.90 51.84
C PRO A 6 0.22 -23.25 50.90
N LEU A 7 -0.16 -21.98 51.10
CA LEU A 7 -1.08 -21.34 50.15
C LEU A 7 -0.76 -19.87 49.85
N LEU A 8 -0.33 -19.69 48.60
CA LEU A 8 -0.70 -18.60 47.68
C LEU A 8 -0.14 -17.20 47.96
N ALA A 9 1.12 -17.01 47.60
CA ALA A 9 1.61 -15.73 47.11
C ALA A 9 0.96 -15.44 45.73
N VAL A 10 -0.04 -14.56 45.72
CA VAL A 10 -0.64 -14.04 44.48
C VAL A 10 0.35 -13.04 43.88
N LEU A 11 1.20 -13.52 42.96
CA LEU A 11 2.02 -12.67 42.13
C LEU A 11 1.12 -12.06 41.04
N ALA A 12 0.65 -10.84 41.28
CA ALA A 12 -0.05 -10.05 40.28
C ALA A 12 0.92 -9.70 39.15
N ALA A 13 0.90 -10.50 38.08
CA ALA A 13 1.58 -10.19 36.84
C ALA A 13 0.88 -8.98 36.20
N SER A 14 1.36 -7.78 36.53
CA SER A 14 1.07 -6.56 35.79
C SER A 14 1.62 -6.73 34.37
N LEU A 15 0.76 -7.15 33.45
CA LEU A 15 1.00 -7.12 32.02
C LEU A 15 1.35 -5.67 31.64
N VAL A 16 2.64 -5.44 31.37
CA VAL A 16 3.09 -4.26 30.64
C VAL A 16 2.45 -4.36 29.25
N ALA A 17 1.36 -3.64 29.06
CA ALA A 17 0.81 -3.32 27.75
C ALA A 17 1.87 -2.45 27.05
N GLY A 18 2.80 -3.10 26.34
CA GLY A 18 3.69 -2.41 25.42
C GLY A 18 2.86 -1.64 24.38
N PRO A 19 3.35 -0.50 23.88
CA PRO A 19 2.63 0.27 22.89
C PRO A 19 2.37 -0.62 21.67
N VAL A 20 1.09 -0.81 21.34
CA VAL A 20 0.68 -1.45 20.10
C VAL A 20 1.22 -0.56 18.98
N ALA A 21 2.21 -1.04 18.22
CA ALA A 21 2.72 -0.32 17.06
C ALA A 21 1.53 -0.05 16.14
N SER A 22 1.17 1.23 15.98
CA SER A 22 0.02 1.64 15.18
C SER A 22 0.19 1.13 13.75
N SER A 23 -0.84 0.50 13.17
CA SER A 23 -0.82 -0.07 11.82
C SER A 23 -0.41 0.93 10.73
N ASP A 24 -0.55 2.24 10.98
CA ASP A 24 -0.07 3.32 10.12
C ASP A 24 1.44 3.26 9.83
N ALA A 25 2.25 2.65 10.71
CA ALA A 25 3.69 2.50 10.48
C ALA A 25 4.01 1.65 9.24
N LEU A 26 3.06 0.83 8.79
CA LEU A 26 3.19 -0.08 7.66
C LEU A 26 2.56 0.47 6.36
N ILE A 27 1.95 1.65 6.41
CA ILE A 27 1.46 2.36 5.22
C ILE A 27 2.39 3.53 4.96
N ARG A 28 3.01 3.56 3.79
CA ARG A 28 3.98 4.60 3.45
C ARG A 28 3.82 5.11 2.03
N ARG A 29 3.88 6.42 1.88
CA ARG A 29 3.99 7.04 0.55
C ARG A 29 5.41 6.87 -0.01
N LEU A 30 5.50 6.30 -1.21
CA LEU A 30 6.74 6.14 -1.97
C LEU A 30 6.55 6.76 -3.35
N ALA A 31 7.29 7.85 -3.62
CA ALA A 31 6.98 8.76 -4.72
C ALA A 31 5.52 9.25 -4.64
N GLU A 32 4.74 9.06 -5.70
CA GLU A 32 3.30 9.41 -5.76
C GLU A 32 2.37 8.21 -5.60
N ALA A 33 2.89 7.08 -5.10
CA ALA A 33 2.11 5.89 -4.78
C ALA A 33 2.10 5.64 -3.27
N GLU A 34 1.12 4.90 -2.81
CA GLU A 34 1.04 4.39 -1.44
C GLU A 34 1.41 2.92 -1.43
N VAL A 35 2.25 2.54 -0.47
CA VAL A 35 2.69 1.17 -0.25
C VAL A 35 2.12 0.73 1.10
N ASP A 36 1.24 -0.26 1.05
CA ASP A 36 0.67 -0.89 2.22
C ASP A 36 1.33 -2.27 2.40
N TRP A 37 2.21 -2.36 3.40
CA TRP A 37 2.91 -3.59 3.76
C TRP A 37 2.05 -4.55 4.56
N THR A 38 0.90 -4.12 5.10
CA THR A 38 -0.02 -4.97 5.85
C THR A 38 -0.73 -5.96 4.94
N VAL A 39 -1.14 -5.51 3.75
CA VAL A 39 -1.83 -6.32 2.74
C VAL A 39 -0.97 -6.61 1.50
N GLY A 40 0.23 -6.04 1.43
CA GLY A 40 1.19 -6.27 0.35
C GLY A 40 0.77 -5.60 -0.97
N THR A 41 0.18 -4.41 -0.91
CA THR A 41 -0.31 -3.69 -2.08
C THR A 41 0.43 -2.38 -2.32
N VAL A 42 0.56 -2.02 -3.60
CA VAL A 42 1.03 -0.69 -4.02
C VAL A 42 -0.07 -0.04 -4.84
N THR A 43 -0.56 1.10 -4.41
CA THR A 43 -1.68 1.82 -5.03
C THR A 43 -1.20 3.16 -5.57
N ALA A 44 -1.64 3.53 -6.77
CA ALA A 44 -1.34 4.81 -7.38
C ALA A 44 -2.60 5.37 -8.02
N SER A 45 -2.79 6.69 -7.88
CA SER A 45 -3.96 7.39 -8.42
C SER A 45 -3.54 8.43 -9.46
N GLY A 46 -4.29 8.48 -10.55
CA GLY A 46 -4.11 9.43 -11.63
C GLY A 46 -5.44 10.09 -11.99
N GLY A 47 -5.37 11.35 -12.39
CA GLY A 47 -6.52 12.14 -12.82
C GLY A 47 -6.19 12.91 -14.09
N SER A 48 -7.21 13.24 -14.87
CA SER A 48 -7.06 14.07 -16.06
C SER A 48 -8.34 14.86 -16.32
N ALA A 49 -8.19 16.12 -16.71
CA ALA A 49 -9.32 16.97 -17.07
C ALA A 49 -9.93 16.51 -18.41
N ALA A 50 -11.27 16.51 -18.47
CA ALA A 50 -12.01 16.28 -19.71
C ALA A 50 -11.72 17.38 -20.73
N ASP A 51 -11.68 17.01 -22.02
CA ASP A 51 -11.51 17.98 -23.10
C ASP A 51 -12.81 18.77 -23.30
N MET A 52 -12.75 20.08 -23.06
CA MET A 52 -13.90 20.98 -23.21
C MET A 52 -14.26 21.26 -24.67
N ARG A 53 -13.37 20.91 -25.62
CA ARG A 53 -13.63 21.06 -27.07
C ARG A 53 -14.49 19.93 -27.62
N MET A 54 -14.66 18.85 -26.86
CA MET A 54 -15.51 17.72 -27.26
C MET A 54 -16.99 18.10 -27.11
N PRO A 55 -17.88 17.56 -27.97
CA PRO A 55 -19.28 17.97 -28.06
C PRO A 55 -20.15 17.58 -26.83
N GLY A 56 -19.56 16.94 -25.81
CA GLY A 56 -20.25 16.59 -24.58
C GLY A 56 -19.40 15.72 -23.64
N PRO A 57 -19.85 15.53 -22.38
CA PRO A 57 -19.11 14.79 -21.37
C PRO A 57 -18.89 13.32 -21.76
N ASN A 58 -19.85 12.70 -22.45
CA ASN A 58 -19.73 11.31 -22.91
C ASN A 58 -18.63 11.14 -23.97
N ALA A 59 -18.39 12.16 -24.80
CA ALA A 59 -17.30 12.15 -25.78
C ALA A 59 -15.93 12.46 -25.14
N ALA A 60 -15.91 13.34 -24.13
CA ALA A 60 -14.67 13.76 -23.46
C ALA A 60 -14.13 12.73 -22.47
N ARG A 61 -15.02 11.99 -21.80
CA ARG A 61 -14.70 11.08 -20.69
C ARG A 61 -13.71 9.96 -21.06
N PRO A 62 -13.87 9.20 -22.16
CA PRO A 62 -12.92 8.15 -22.49
C PRO A 62 -11.48 8.65 -22.68
N GLY A 63 -11.30 9.83 -23.27
CA GLY A 63 -9.99 10.45 -23.43
C GLY A 63 -9.36 10.90 -22.11
N ALA A 64 -10.18 11.40 -21.18
CA ALA A 64 -9.73 11.73 -19.83
C ALA A 64 -9.36 10.48 -19.03
N GLU A 65 -10.19 9.42 -19.07
CA GLU A 65 -9.93 8.15 -18.36
C GLU A 65 -8.64 7.48 -18.85
N ARG A 66 -8.40 7.45 -20.17
CA ARG A 66 -7.15 6.91 -20.73
C ARG A 66 -5.92 7.67 -20.21
N ARG A 67 -5.98 9.00 -20.18
CA ARG A 67 -4.89 9.84 -19.66
C ARG A 67 -4.71 9.69 -18.15
N ALA A 68 -5.79 9.63 -17.40
CA ALA A 68 -5.76 9.37 -15.96
C ALA A 68 -5.10 8.02 -15.65
N ARG A 69 -5.47 6.97 -16.40
CA ARG A 69 -4.85 5.64 -16.28
C ARG A 69 -3.37 5.66 -16.64
N ALA A 70 -2.98 6.37 -17.71
CA ALA A 70 -1.57 6.52 -18.07
C ALA A 70 -0.77 7.20 -16.94
N ALA A 71 -1.29 8.30 -16.37
CA ALA A 71 -0.67 8.99 -15.25
C ALA A 71 -0.54 8.09 -14.01
N ALA A 72 -1.60 7.35 -13.65
CA ALA A 72 -1.54 6.39 -12.53
C ALA A 72 -0.48 5.30 -12.77
N THR A 73 -0.39 4.80 -14.01
CA THR A 73 0.57 3.77 -14.42
C THR A 73 2.01 4.25 -14.31
N GLU A 74 2.28 5.50 -14.71
CA GLU A 74 3.61 6.11 -14.59
C GLU A 74 4.02 6.28 -13.12
N LYS A 75 3.11 6.74 -12.26
CA LYS A 75 3.34 6.85 -10.82
C LYS A 75 3.63 5.49 -10.19
N LEU A 76 2.86 4.46 -10.58
CA LEU A 76 3.09 3.09 -10.12
C LEU A 76 4.47 2.57 -10.55
N ARG A 77 4.87 2.78 -11.81
CA ARG A 77 6.23 2.45 -12.28
C ARG A 77 7.30 3.15 -11.48
N ALA A 78 7.13 4.45 -11.21
CA ALA A 78 8.08 5.23 -10.43
C ALA A 78 8.24 4.68 -9.00
N ALA A 79 7.14 4.32 -8.35
CA ALA A 79 7.17 3.71 -7.02
C ALA A 79 7.86 2.34 -7.00
N LEU A 80 7.53 1.46 -7.97
CA LEU A 80 8.13 0.12 -8.06
C LEU A 80 9.65 0.16 -8.28
N ARG A 81 10.17 1.18 -8.98
CA ARG A 81 11.63 1.38 -9.13
C ARG A 81 12.34 1.67 -7.82
N LEU A 82 11.65 2.32 -6.89
CA LEU A 82 12.18 2.70 -5.59
C LEU A 82 11.97 1.62 -4.53
N LEU A 83 11.11 0.63 -4.81
CA LEU A 83 10.73 -0.39 -3.86
C LEU A 83 11.91 -1.33 -3.55
N PRO A 84 12.33 -1.44 -2.28
CA PRO A 84 13.34 -2.42 -1.89
C PRO A 84 12.68 -3.80 -1.78
N VAL A 85 13.11 -4.76 -2.59
CA VAL A 85 12.59 -6.15 -2.54
C VAL A 85 13.31 -6.96 -1.48
N ARG A 86 14.61 -6.70 -1.34
CA ARG A 86 15.51 -7.27 -0.33
C ARG A 86 16.60 -6.24 -0.05
N LYS A 87 17.36 -6.40 1.04
CA LYS A 87 18.49 -5.53 1.38
C LYS A 87 19.42 -5.36 0.16
N GLY A 88 19.42 -4.17 -0.43
CA GLY A 88 20.23 -3.80 -1.60
C GLY A 88 19.70 -4.25 -2.97
N GLN A 89 18.57 -4.96 -3.05
CA GLN A 89 17.99 -5.41 -4.31
C GLN A 89 16.75 -4.59 -4.71
N ARG A 90 16.67 -4.27 -6.00
CA ARG A 90 15.55 -3.57 -6.64
C ARG A 90 14.95 -4.45 -7.74
N LEU A 91 13.72 -4.14 -8.13
CA LEU A 91 13.07 -4.78 -9.27
C LEU A 91 13.78 -4.42 -10.57
N SER A 92 13.94 -5.39 -11.46
CA SER A 92 14.37 -5.13 -12.84
C SER A 92 13.26 -4.45 -13.64
N ALA A 93 13.62 -3.81 -14.76
CA ALA A 93 12.63 -3.17 -15.64
C ALA A 93 11.55 -4.15 -16.11
N GLN A 94 11.95 -5.37 -16.48
CA GLN A 94 11.03 -6.42 -16.91
C GLN A 94 10.07 -6.86 -15.80
N GLN A 95 10.55 -6.94 -14.56
CA GLN A 95 9.68 -7.24 -13.40
C GLN A 95 8.68 -6.12 -13.13
N ILE A 96 9.11 -4.86 -13.27
CA ILE A 96 8.23 -3.70 -13.12
C ILE A 96 7.15 -3.71 -14.18
N ASP A 97 7.49 -3.91 -15.46
CA ASP A 97 6.50 -3.95 -16.53
C ASP A 97 5.53 -5.12 -16.37
N ALA A 98 6.02 -6.31 -15.97
CA ALA A 98 5.16 -7.45 -15.67
C ALA A 98 4.26 -7.22 -14.44
N ALA A 99 4.70 -6.48 -13.43
CA ALA A 99 3.89 -6.12 -12.27
C ALA A 99 2.79 -5.13 -12.68
N VAL A 100 3.14 -4.11 -13.46
CA VAL A 100 2.20 -3.09 -13.96
C VAL A 100 1.17 -3.69 -14.90
N ALA A 101 1.57 -4.62 -15.78
CA ALA A 101 0.65 -5.31 -16.68
C ALA A 101 -0.41 -6.15 -15.93
N ARG A 102 -0.09 -6.61 -14.72
CA ARG A 102 -0.99 -7.37 -13.85
C ARG A 102 -1.77 -6.50 -12.87
N ALA A 103 -1.54 -5.19 -12.85
CA ALA A 103 -2.20 -4.29 -11.92
C ALA A 103 -3.71 -4.22 -12.19
N VAL A 104 -4.50 -4.35 -11.12
CA VAL A 104 -5.95 -4.21 -11.18
C VAL A 104 -6.31 -2.73 -11.13
N VAL A 105 -7.26 -2.31 -11.98
CA VAL A 105 -7.76 -0.93 -12.01
C VAL A 105 -9.10 -0.90 -11.28
N SER A 106 -9.13 -0.20 -10.16
CA SER A 106 -10.37 0.12 -9.44
C SER A 106 -11.00 1.38 -10.04
N ARG A 107 -12.31 1.35 -10.30
CA ARG A 107 -13.10 2.50 -10.79
C ARG A 107 -13.96 3.08 -9.69
#